data_AF-A0A8C9YI04-F1
#
_entry.id   AF-A0A8C9YI04-F1
#
_cell.length_a   1.000
_cell.length_b   1.000
_cell.length_c   1.000
_cell.angle_alpha   90.00
_cell.angle_beta   90.00
_cell.angle_gamma   90.00
#
_symmetry.space_group_name_H-M   'P 1'
#
loop_
_entity.id
_entity.type
_entity.pdbx_description
1 polymer ?
#
loop_
_entity_poly.entity_id
_entity_poly.type
_entity_poly.pdbx_seq_one_letter_code
_entity_poly.pdbx_strand_id
1 'polypeptide(L)'
;MNVIDHVRDMAAAGLHSNVRILSSLLLTMSNNNPELLSPTQKYQLLVYHADSIFHDKEYRNAACKYSMALQQKKVLSKTSKVRTSTGGAASNIQAQVWTNIHTTDLISWHGW
;
A
#
# COMPACT_ATOMS: atom_id res chain seq x y z
N MET A 1 12.13 14.14 16.09
CA MET A 1 11.10 14.49 15.07
C MET A 1 11.45 13.75 13.80
N ASN A 2 10.56 12.91 13.26
CA ASN A 2 10.82 12.17 12.02
C ASN A 2 10.57 13.09 10.80
N VAL A 3 11.34 12.98 9.72
CA VAL A 3 11.12 13.79 8.51
C VAL A 3 9.72 13.60 7.91
N ILE A 4 9.15 12.40 8.06
CA ILE A 4 7.78 12.11 7.62
C ILE A 4 6.73 12.79 8.49
N ASP A 5 7.00 12.97 9.79
CA ASP A 5 6.10 13.75 10.66
C ASP A 5 6.04 15.20 10.18
N HIS A 6 7.17 15.78 9.78
CA HIS A 6 7.18 17.16 9.25
C HIS A 6 6.39 17.30 7.94
N VAL A 7 6.50 16.32 7.02
CA VAL A 7 5.68 16.28 5.80
C VAL A 7 4.18 16.21 6.14
N ARG A 8 3.80 15.38 7.11
CA ARG A 8 2.41 15.29 7.60
C ARG A 8 1.94 16.63 8.17
N ASP A 9 2.74 17.27 9.01
CA ASP A 9 2.36 18.52 9.67
C ASP A 9 2.20 19.66 8.65
N MET A 10 3.05 19.71 7.63
CA MET A 10 2.88 20.63 6.49
C MET A 10 1.60 20.35 5.69
N ALA A 11 1.29 19.07 5.44
CA ALA A 11 0.07 18.67 4.74
C ALA A 11 -1.19 19.06 5.55
N ALA A 12 -1.16 18.85 6.87
CA ALA A 12 -2.24 19.27 7.77
C ALA A 12 -2.41 20.79 7.83
N ALA A 13 -1.32 21.55 7.65
CA ALA A 13 -1.34 23.00 7.53
C ALA A 13 -1.77 23.52 6.14
N GLY A 14 -2.06 22.63 5.18
CA GLY A 14 -2.45 23.01 3.82
C GLY A 14 -1.31 23.52 2.93
N LEU A 15 -0.05 23.31 3.32
CA LEU A 15 1.13 23.77 2.58
C LEU A 15 1.50 22.82 1.43
N HIS A 16 0.55 22.58 0.51
CA HIS A 16 0.67 21.55 -0.54
C HIS A 16 1.88 21.75 -1.48
N SER A 17 2.23 23.00 -1.82
CA SER A 17 3.40 23.30 -2.65
C SER A 17 4.71 22.84 -1.97
N ASN A 18 4.86 23.13 -0.67
CA ASN A 18 6.02 22.72 0.11
C ASN A 18 6.08 21.19 0.25
N VAL A 19 4.93 20.57 0.51
CA VAL A 19 4.80 19.11 0.54
C VAL A 19 5.27 18.51 -0.78
N ARG A 20 4.83 19.05 -1.92
CA ARG A 20 5.17 18.54 -3.26
C ARG A 20 6.68 18.55 -3.51
N ILE A 21 7.34 19.67 -3.21
CA ILE A 21 8.79 19.83 -3.39
C ILE A 21 9.55 18.87 -2.48
N LEU A 22 9.25 18.89 -1.17
CA LEU A 22 9.97 18.07 -0.20
C LEU A 22 9.74 16.57 -0.45
N SER A 23 8.50 16.16 -0.73
CA SER A 23 8.19 14.76 -0.98
C SER A 23 8.82 14.24 -2.26
N SER A 24 8.92 15.07 -3.31
CA SER A 24 9.61 14.71 -4.55
C SER A 24 11.10 14.44 -4.32
N LEU A 25 11.75 15.32 -3.56
CA LEU A 25 13.16 15.16 -3.17
C LEU A 25 13.37 13.87 -2.36
N LEU A 26 12.56 13.67 -1.31
CA LEU A 26 12.64 12.48 -0.45
C LEU A 26 12.37 11.18 -1.21
N LEU A 27 11.44 11.18 -2.16
CA LEU A 27 11.19 10.01 -3.03
C LEU A 27 12.39 9.72 -3.93
N THR A 28 13.02 10.75 -4.49
CA THR A 28 14.23 10.60 -5.31
C THR A 28 15.39 10.02 -4.48
N MET A 29 15.61 10.57 -3.28
CA MET A 29 16.60 10.04 -2.33
C MET A 29 16.30 8.58 -1.94
N SER A 30 15.04 8.24 -1.67
CA SER A 30 14.63 6.86 -1.34
C SER A 30 14.75 5.89 -2.52
N ASN A 31 14.64 6.35 -3.76
CA ASN A 31 14.85 5.49 -4.92
C ASN A 31 16.34 5.21 -5.15
N ASN A 32 17.20 6.19 -4.86
CA ASN A 32 18.65 6.02 -4.94
C ASN A 32 19.20 5.24 -3.73
N ASN A 33 18.56 5.35 -2.56
CA ASN A 33 18.90 4.61 -1.36
C ASN A 33 17.64 3.96 -0.75
N PRO A 34 17.32 2.69 -1.10
CA PRO A 34 16.11 2.01 -0.66
C PRO A 34 15.98 1.84 0.86
N GLU A 35 17.08 1.83 1.61
CA GLU A 35 17.08 1.69 3.07
C GLU A 35 16.85 3.00 3.81
N LEU A 36 16.88 4.14 3.10
CA LEU A 36 16.69 5.47 3.68
C LEU A 36 15.34 5.63 4.39
N LEU A 37 14.29 5.03 3.82
CA LEU A 37 12.94 5.10 4.36
C LEU A 37 12.43 3.67 4.56
N SER A 38 11.84 3.41 5.74
CA SER A 38 11.13 2.16 5.96
C SER A 38 9.98 2.01 4.95
N PRO A 39 9.55 0.77 4.65
CA PRO A 39 8.43 0.53 3.75
C PRO A 39 7.16 1.32 4.11
N THR A 40 6.90 1.52 5.40
CA THR A 40 5.75 2.29 5.90
C THR A 40 5.92 3.79 5.62
N GLN A 41 7.12 4.33 5.86
CA GLN A 41 7.42 5.74 5.57
C GLN A 41 7.33 6.02 4.07
N LYS A 42 7.83 5.11 3.23
CA LYS A 42 7.73 5.25 1.76
C LYS A 42 6.26 5.25 1.30
N TYR A 43 5.42 4.41 1.90
CA TYR A 43 3.98 4.43 1.64
C TYR A 43 3.34 5.77 2.01
N GLN A 44 3.59 6.27 3.21
CA GLN A 44 3.05 7.55 3.69
C GLN A 44 3.51 8.71 2.78
N LEU A 45 4.79 8.74 2.43
CA LEU A 45 5.36 9.76 1.57
C LEU A 45 4.73 9.75 0.16
N LEU A 46 4.46 8.58 -0.41
CA LEU A 46 3.77 8.45 -1.69
C LEU A 46 2.34 9.01 -1.64
N VAL A 47 1.63 8.81 -0.53
CA VAL A 47 0.27 9.36 -0.33
C VAL A 47 0.31 10.88 -0.26
N TYR A 48 1.14 11.46 0.62
CA TYR A 48 1.25 12.92 0.73
C TYR A 48 1.70 13.59 -0.57
N HIS A 49 2.60 12.93 -1.32
CA HIS A 49 3.00 13.43 -2.63
C HIS A 49 1.82 13.39 -3.62
N ALA A 50 1.06 12.29 -3.65
CA ALA A 50 -0.12 12.17 -4.50
C ALA A 50 -1.21 13.20 -4.15
N ASP A 51 -1.45 13.44 -2.86
CA ASP A 51 -2.36 14.48 -2.36
C ASP A 51 -1.95 15.87 -2.87
N SER A 52 -0.66 16.20 -2.81
CA SER A 52 -0.15 17.48 -3.31
C SER A 52 -0.35 17.65 -4.82
N ILE A 53 -0.14 16.58 -5.60
CA ILE A 53 -0.36 16.59 -7.06
C ILE A 53 -1.86 16.69 -7.38
N PHE A 54 -2.70 16.01 -6.60
CA PHE A 54 -4.15 16.07 -6.74
C PHE A 54 -4.66 17.49 -6.47
N HIS A 55 -4.12 18.16 -5.45
CA HIS A 55 -4.44 19.55 -5.14
C HIS A 55 -4.13 20.50 -6.30
N ASP A 56 -3.02 20.28 -7.00
CA ASP A 56 -2.63 21.02 -8.22
C ASP A 56 -3.46 20.64 -9.46
N LYS A 57 -4.50 19.79 -9.31
CA LYS A 57 -5.41 19.32 -10.36
C LYS A 57 -4.74 18.46 -11.44
N GLU A 58 -3.56 17.92 -11.15
CA GLU A 58 -2.84 17.01 -12.04
C GLU A 58 -3.29 15.55 -11.83
N TYR A 59 -4.56 15.27 -12.09
CA TYR A 59 -5.22 14.02 -11.69
C TYR A 59 -4.55 12.75 -12.26
N ARG A 60 -4.06 12.79 -13.51
CA ARG A 60 -3.36 11.66 -14.13
C ARG A 60 -2.07 11.32 -13.38
N ASN A 61 -1.33 12.33 -12.97
CA ASN A 61 -0.08 12.17 -12.23
C ASN A 61 -0.36 11.68 -10.80
N ALA A 62 -1.40 12.23 -10.15
CA ALA A 62 -1.84 11.80 -8.84
C ALA A 62 -2.26 10.31 -8.85
N ALA A 63 -3.06 9.88 -9.84
CA ALA A 63 -3.48 8.49 -9.98
C ALA A 63 -2.29 7.52 -10.12
N CYS A 64 -1.25 7.92 -10.86
CA CYS A 64 -0.01 7.14 -10.97
C CYS A 64 0.67 6.99 -9.59
N LYS A 65 0.81 8.09 -8.83
CA LYS A 65 1.43 8.05 -7.50
C LYS A 65 0.60 7.27 -6.48
N TYR A 66 -0.72 7.38 -6.49
CA TYR A 66 -1.59 6.53 -5.67
C TYR A 66 -1.45 5.05 -6.02
N SER A 67 -1.33 4.72 -7.31
CA SER A 67 -1.10 3.33 -7.74
C SER A 67 0.20 2.77 -7.17
N MET A 68 1.28 3.57 -7.16
CA MET A 68 2.54 3.21 -6.49
C MET A 68 2.36 3.03 -4.98
N ALA A 69 1.59 3.91 -4.32
CA ALA A 69 1.31 3.77 -2.89
C ALA A 69 0.55 2.46 -2.57
N LEU A 70 -0.42 2.08 -3.40
CA LEU A 70 -1.15 0.82 -3.24
C LEU A 70 -0.23 -0.40 -3.41
N GLN A 71 0.71 -0.36 -4.34
CA GLN A 71 1.74 -1.41 -4.48
C GLN A 71 2.60 -1.50 -3.21
N GLN A 72 3.06 -0.36 -2.69
CA GLN A 72 3.83 -0.30 -1.46
C GLN A 72 3.04 -0.86 -0.26
N LYS A 73 1.74 -0.55 -0.17
CA LYS A 73 0.85 -1.08 0.88
C LYS A 73 0.78 -2.60 0.88
N LYS A 74 0.83 -3.24 -0.30
CA LYS A 74 0.89 -4.72 -0.40
C LYS A 74 2.18 -5.29 0.21
N VAL A 75 3.30 -4.58 0.10
CA VAL A 75 4.58 -5.00 0.71
C VAL A 75 4.48 -5.05 2.24
N LEU A 76 3.77 -4.09 2.85
CA LEU A 76 3.54 -4.05 4.29
C LEU A 76 2.78 -5.30 4.77
N SER A 77 1.77 -5.73 4.01
CA SER A 77 0.94 -6.89 4.36
C SER A 77 1.67 -8.24 4.33
N LYS A 78 2.79 -8.36 3.60
CA LYS A 78 3.60 -9.58 3.56
C LYS A 78 4.44 -9.79 4.82
N THR A 79 4.73 -8.73 5.57
CA THR A 79 5.56 -8.79 6.80
C THR A 79 4.78 -9.29 8.03
N SER A 80 3.44 -9.30 8.01
CA SER A 80 2.61 -9.74 9.14
C SER A 80 2.43 -11.26 9.29
N LYS A 81 3.02 -12.09 8.44
CA LYS A 81 2.88 -13.57 8.56
C LYS A 81 3.98 -14.27 9.35
N VAL A 82 4.92 -13.55 9.97
CA VAL A 82 5.89 -14.17 10.89
C VAL A 82 5.36 -14.09 12.31
N ARG A 83 4.40 -14.98 12.63
CA ARG A 83 4.15 -15.41 14.00
C ARG A 83 3.87 -16.92 13.97
N THR A 84 4.86 -17.65 14.50
CA THR A 84 4.82 -19.05 14.99
C THR A 84 4.38 -20.15 14.02
N SER A 85 5.37 -20.90 13.50
CA SER A 85 5.27 -22.36 13.38
C SER A 85 6.67 -22.98 13.28
N THR A 86 7.34 -23.09 14.43
CA THR A 86 8.40 -24.09 14.62
C THR A 86 7.69 -25.41 14.91
N GLY A 87 7.77 -26.38 14.01
CA GLY A 87 7.17 -27.69 14.22
C GLY A 87 7.11 -28.57 12.97
N GLY A 88 8.25 -29.15 12.62
CA GLY A 88 8.43 -30.51 12.09
C GLY A 88 7.45 -31.15 11.09
N ALA A 89 8.04 -31.50 9.94
CA ALA A 89 7.96 -32.80 9.26
C ALA A 89 6.79 -33.15 8.30
N ALA A 90 7.23 -33.47 7.08
CA ALA A 90 6.83 -34.58 6.19
C ALA A 90 5.61 -34.45 5.26
N SER A 91 5.92 -34.50 3.94
CA SER A 91 5.21 -35.15 2.81
C SER A 91 3.77 -34.68 2.50
N ASN A 92 3.25 -34.60 1.27
CA ASN A 92 3.49 -35.36 0.04
C ASN A 92 2.89 -34.57 -1.14
N ILE A 93 3.36 -34.86 -2.34
CA ILE A 93 2.88 -34.30 -3.62
C ILE A 93 1.49 -34.85 -3.93
N GLN A 94 0.53 -33.99 -4.26
CA GLN A 94 -0.58 -34.38 -5.13
C GLN A 94 -1.05 -33.20 -5.98
N ALA A 95 -0.84 -33.35 -7.29
CA ALA A 95 -1.45 -32.56 -8.34
C ALA A 95 -2.94 -32.94 -8.52
N GLN A 96 -3.59 -32.26 -9.47
CA GLN A 96 -4.96 -32.42 -9.99
C GLN A 96 -5.99 -31.55 -9.25
N VAL A 97 -6.97 -30.89 -9.87
CA VAL A 97 -7.33 -30.60 -11.26
C VAL A 97 -8.39 -29.48 -11.15
N TRP A 98 -8.49 -28.62 -12.15
CA TRP A 98 -9.55 -27.63 -12.30
C TRP A 98 -10.93 -28.28 -12.50
N THR A 99 -11.95 -27.89 -11.74
CA THR A 99 -13.34 -27.85 -12.23
C THR A 99 -14.17 -26.81 -11.47
N ASN A 100 -14.74 -25.88 -12.24
CA ASN A 100 -15.89 -25.06 -11.86
C ASN A 100 -17.16 -25.94 -11.73
N ILE A 101 -18.18 -25.33 -11.12
CA ILE A 101 -19.64 -25.53 -11.27
C ILE A 101 -20.34 -26.25 -10.10
N HIS A 102 -21.15 -25.44 -9.39
CA HIS A 102 -22.48 -25.66 -8.78
C HIS A 102 -22.71 -26.97 -7.98
N THR A 103 -23.37 -26.97 -6.81
CA THR A 103 -24.79 -26.59 -6.65
C THR A 103 -25.16 -26.74 -5.16
N THR A 104 -26.07 -25.89 -4.68
CA THR A 104 -27.11 -26.13 -3.65
C THR A 104 -26.75 -26.55 -2.23
N ASP A 105 -27.11 -25.66 -1.28
CA ASP A 105 -28.08 -25.93 -0.21
C ASP A 105 -28.74 -24.59 0.18
N LEU A 106 -29.99 -24.34 -0.22
CA LEU A 106 -31.20 -24.51 0.59
C LEU A 106 -31.27 -23.57 1.81
N ILE A 107 -32.07 -22.51 1.71
CA ILE A 107 -33.26 -22.26 2.56
C ILE A 107 -34.16 -21.22 1.88
N SER A 108 -35.45 -21.55 1.92
CA SER A 108 -36.58 -21.04 1.14
C SER A 108 -37.29 -19.84 1.77
N TRP A 109 -37.69 -18.90 0.91
CA TRP A 109 -38.94 -18.12 0.85
C TRP A 109 -39.82 -17.88 2.09
N HIS A 110 -40.15 -16.62 2.32
CA HIS A 110 -41.50 -16.00 2.45
C HIS A 110 -41.27 -14.48 2.56
N GLY A 111 -41.94 -13.52 1.93
CA GLY A 111 -43.12 -13.45 1.06
C GLY A 111 -43.55 -11.96 1.01
N TRP A 112 -44.17 -11.57 -0.10
CA TRP A 112 -44.72 -10.24 -0.49
C TRP A 112 -43.73 -9.23 -1.09
#